data_AF-A0A3A6V2L3-F1
#
_entry.id   AF-A0A3A6V2L3-F1
#
_cell.length_a   1.000
_cell.length_b   1.000
_cell.length_c   1.000
_cell.angle_alpha   90.00
_cell.angle_beta   90.00
_cell.angle_gamma   90.00
#
_symmetry.space_group_name_H-M   'P 1'
#
loop_
_entity.id
_entity.type
_entity.pdbx_description
1 polymer ?
#
loop_
_entity_poly.entity_id
_entity_poly.type
_entity_poly.pdbx_seq_one_letter_code
_entity_poly.pdbx_strand_id
1 'polypeptide(L)'
;MVQFFVAPGVSSSRFNIAFSNTAGNVGVRDSLNEWLTGISIKAGSITKLTRNVDLLLTYQFTQYNNIAGVQMEPLSEDTLRGSYKPNVNTALIGFKVHPSDEITKDT
;
A
#
# COMPACT_ATOMS: atom_id res chain seq x y z
N MET A 1 5.98 -3.80 28.78
CA MET A 1 4.83 -2.88 28.67
C MET A 1 4.54 -2.67 27.18
N VAL A 2 3.30 -2.82 26.78
CA VAL A 2 2.85 -2.64 25.40
C VAL A 2 2.36 -1.20 25.23
N GLN A 3 2.77 -0.54 24.15
CA GLN A 3 2.32 0.80 23.76
C GLN A 3 1.46 0.68 22.50
N PHE A 4 0.35 1.41 22.43
CA PHE A 4 -0.51 1.45 21.25
C PHE A 4 -0.38 2.80 20.56
N PHE A 5 -0.53 2.82 19.23
CA PHE A 5 -0.52 4.06 18.45
C PHE A 5 -1.56 4.02 17.33
N VAL A 6 -2.01 5.21 16.95
CA VAL A 6 -2.82 5.47 15.75
C VAL A 6 -2.24 6.70 15.06
N ALA A 7 -2.09 6.63 13.74
CA ALA A 7 -1.56 7.73 12.94
C ALA A 7 -2.25 7.81 11.56
N PRO A 8 -2.65 9.00 11.09
CA PRO A 8 -2.98 9.21 9.69
C PRO A 8 -1.69 9.22 8.85
N GLY A 9 -1.81 8.98 7.55
CA GLY A 9 -0.67 9.06 6.63
C GLY A 9 -1.08 9.11 5.17
N VAL A 10 -0.12 9.42 4.31
CA VAL A 10 -0.26 9.34 2.86
C VAL A 10 0.61 8.18 2.37
N SER A 11 0.11 7.37 1.45
CA SER A 11 0.84 6.25 0.88
C SER A 11 0.73 6.28 -0.64
N SER A 12 1.88 6.19 -1.31
CA SER A 12 1.96 6.04 -2.76
C SER A 12 2.41 4.61 -3.09
N SER A 13 1.72 3.97 -4.02
CA SER A 13 2.07 2.61 -4.49
C SER A 13 1.86 2.50 -6.00
N ARG A 14 2.68 1.67 -6.63
CA ARG A 14 2.57 1.36 -8.05
C ARG A 14 1.63 0.17 -8.22
N PHE A 15 0.56 0.36 -8.99
CA PHE A 15 -0.36 -0.71 -9.34
C PHE A 15 -0.08 -1.17 -10.76
N ASN A 16 0.24 -2.45 -10.91
CA ASN A 16 0.33 -3.13 -12.20
C ASN A 16 -0.85 -4.11 -12.28
N ILE A 17 -1.89 -3.71 -13.01
CA ILE A 17 -3.11 -4.50 -13.18
C ILE A 17 -3.13 -5.02 -14.61
N ALA A 18 -2.90 -6.31 -14.76
CA ALA A 18 -3.11 -7.00 -16.02
C ALA A 18 -4.59 -7.36 -16.16
N PHE A 19 -5.30 -6.74 -17.11
CA PHE A 19 -6.66 -7.15 -17.46
C PHE A 19 -6.58 -8.32 -18.44
N SER A 20 -6.35 -9.54 -17.96
CA SER A 20 -6.41 -10.73 -18.80
C SER A 20 -7.82 -11.31 -18.81
N ASN A 21 -8.51 -11.16 -19.95
CA ASN A 21 -9.67 -11.95 -20.39
C ASN A 21 -10.81 -12.11 -19.37
N THR A 22 -11.73 -11.14 -19.34
CA THR A 22 -13.12 -11.45 -18.99
C THR A 22 -13.72 -12.29 -20.12
N ALA A 23 -14.23 -13.47 -19.78
CA ALA A 23 -14.74 -14.48 -20.69
C ALA A 23 -15.67 -13.88 -21.77
N GLY A 24 -15.19 -13.84 -23.01
CA GLY A 24 -15.98 -13.45 -24.18
C GLY A 24 -15.27 -12.58 -25.22
N ASN A 25 -14.15 -11.92 -24.88
CA ASN A 25 -13.55 -10.94 -25.79
C ASN A 25 -12.07 -11.22 -26.09
N VAL A 26 -11.81 -11.75 -27.29
CA VAL A 26 -10.47 -12.05 -27.83
C VAL A 26 -9.88 -10.74 -28.35
N GLY A 27 -9.09 -10.01 -27.55
CA GLY A 27 -8.35 -8.85 -28.09
C GLY A 27 -8.02 -7.70 -27.13
N VAL A 28 -8.67 -7.60 -25.98
CA VAL A 28 -8.40 -6.49 -25.05
C VAL A 28 -7.22 -6.86 -24.14
N ARG A 29 -6.01 -6.54 -24.59
CA ARG A 29 -4.82 -6.49 -23.73
C ARG A 29 -4.57 -5.04 -23.37
N ASP A 30 -5.10 -4.62 -22.24
CA ASP A 30 -4.66 -3.37 -21.63
C ASP A 30 -4.05 -3.66 -20.26
N SER A 31 -2.94 -3.00 -19.96
CA SER A 31 -2.22 -3.15 -18.70
C SER A 31 -2.14 -1.80 -18.03
N LEU A 32 -2.80 -1.66 -16.88
CA LEU A 32 -2.71 -0.43 -16.10
C LEU A 32 -1.42 -0.45 -15.28
N ASN A 33 -0.54 0.52 -15.50
CA ASN A 33 0.74 0.63 -14.82
C ASN A 33 0.92 2.05 -14.27
N GLU A 34 0.20 2.36 -13.19
CA GLU A 34 0.12 3.72 -12.65
C GLU A 34 0.52 3.80 -11.18
N TRP A 35 1.07 4.95 -10.80
CA TRP A 35 1.31 5.30 -9.41
C TRP A 35 0.05 5.93 -8.84
N LEU A 36 -0.48 5.34 -7.78
CA LEU A 36 -1.58 5.91 -7.03
C LEU A 36 -1.09 6.40 -5.70
N THR A 37 -1.56 7.58 -5.33
CA THR A 37 -1.42 8.13 -3.98
C THR A 37 -2.77 8.00 -3.28
N GLY A 38 -2.73 7.60 -2.02
CA GLY A 38 -3.89 7.37 -1.19
C GLY A 38 -3.72 7.93 0.21
N ILE A 39 -4.84 8.21 0.85
CA ILE A 39 -4.90 8.51 2.28
C ILE A 39 -4.94 7.19 3.06
N SER A 40 -4.30 7.18 4.22
CA SER A 40 -4.19 5.98 5.04
C SER A 40 -4.37 6.29 6.52
N ILE A 41 -4.82 5.30 7.25
CA ILE A 41 -4.82 5.26 8.70
C ILE A 41 -4.04 4.02 9.13
N LYS A 42 -3.15 4.18 10.12
CA LYS A 42 -2.35 3.11 10.69
C LYS A 42 -2.66 3.01 12.17
N ALA A 43 -2.78 1.79 12.66
CA ALA A 43 -2.92 1.49 14.08
C ALA A 43 -1.97 0.35 14.42
N GLY A 44 -1.38 0.36 15.61
CA GLY A 44 -0.44 -0.68 15.95
C GLY A 44 -0.08 -0.73 17.43
N SER A 45 0.75 -1.69 17.74
CA SER A 45 1.34 -1.86 19.06
C SER A 45 2.84 -2.04 18.97
N ILE A 46 3.52 -1.60 20.01
CA ILE A 46 4.96 -1.68 20.18
C ILE A 46 5.22 -2.32 21.54
N THR A 47 6.08 -3.33 21.58
CA THR A 47 6.54 -3.94 22.83
C THR A 47 8.04 -4.11 22.81
N LYS A 48 8.69 -3.85 23.93
CA LYS A 48 10.13 -4.12 24.08
C LYS A 48 10.36 -5.63 23.99
N LEU A 49 11.22 -6.05 23.07
CA LEU A 49 11.67 -7.44 22.95
C LEU A 49 12.97 -7.64 23.73
N THR A 50 13.93 -6.72 23.56
CA THR A 50 15.20 -6.68 24.31
C THR A 50 15.53 -5.24 24.72
N ARG A 51 16.71 -5.00 25.30
CA ARG A 51 17.14 -3.64 25.72
C ARG A 51 17.24 -2.65 24.56
N ASN A 52 17.52 -3.13 23.35
CA ASN A 52 17.81 -2.31 22.17
C ASN A 52 16.88 -2.60 20.99
N VAL A 53 15.91 -3.51 21.15
CA VAL A 53 15.00 -3.92 20.08
C VAL A 53 13.56 -3.91 20.58
N ASP A 54 12.71 -3.21 19.84
CA ASP A 54 11.26 -3.26 20.00
C ASP A 54 10.64 -4.09 18.88
N LEU A 55 9.64 -4.90 19.22
CA LEU A 55 8.75 -5.57 18.29
C LEU A 55 7.57 -4.65 17.97
N LEU A 56 7.27 -4.47 16.69
CA LEU A 56 6.17 -3.66 16.18
C LEU A 56 5.17 -4.53 15.43
N LEU A 57 3.89 -4.38 15.76
CA LEU A 57 2.76 -4.94 15.03
C LEU A 57 1.90 -3.78 14.54
N THR A 58 1.71 -3.66 13.22
CA THR A 58 0.98 -2.53 12.62
C THR A 58 -0.05 -3.03 11.63
N TYR A 59 -1.23 -2.47 11.70
CA TYR A 59 -2.26 -2.56 10.67
C TYR A 59 -2.40 -1.20 9.99
N GLN A 60 -2.46 -1.20 8.66
CA GLN A 60 -2.67 -0.01 7.85
C GLN A 60 -3.81 -0.24 6.87
N PHE A 61 -4.76 0.67 6.85
CA PHE A 61 -5.74 0.79 5.78
C PHE A 61 -5.39 1.99 4.91
N THR A 62 -5.32 1.78 3.59
CA THR A 62 -5.08 2.84 2.60
C THR A 62 -6.20 2.84 1.57
N GLN A 63 -6.81 3.99 1.36
CA GLN A 63 -7.71 4.24 0.25
C GLN A 63 -7.00 5.08 -0.81
N TYR A 64 -6.77 4.49 -1.98
CA TYR A 64 -6.12 5.17 -3.10
C TYR A 64 -7.11 5.98 -3.92
N ASN A 65 -6.57 6.97 -4.63
CA ASN A 65 -7.33 7.74 -5.60
C ASN A 65 -7.83 6.86 -6.76
N ASN A 66 -8.91 7.30 -7.37
CA ASN A 66 -9.57 6.61 -8.47
C ASN A 66 -8.73 6.72 -9.75
N ILE A 67 -8.50 5.59 -10.42
CA ILE A 67 -8.04 5.57 -11.81
C ILE A 67 -9.27 5.65 -12.70
N ALA A 68 -9.44 6.77 -13.40
CA ALA A 68 -10.41 6.91 -14.47
C ALA A 68 -9.66 6.85 -15.80
N GLY A 69 -9.51 5.66 -16.38
CA GLY A 69 -8.61 5.56 -17.54
C GLY A 69 -8.44 4.21 -18.20
N VAL A 70 -9.38 3.27 -18.10
CA VAL A 70 -9.36 2.11 -19.01
C VAL A 70 -10.26 2.44 -20.20
N GLN A 71 -9.65 2.80 -21.33
CA GLN A 71 -10.35 2.92 -22.59
C GLN A 71 -10.53 1.49 -23.12
N MET A 72 -11.62 0.84 -22.76
CA MET A 72 -11.93 -0.47 -23.32
C MET A 72 -12.53 -0.26 -24.71
N GLU A 73 -11.76 -0.61 -25.74
CA GLU A 73 -12.23 -0.58 -27.11
C GLU A 73 -13.34 -1.63 -27.29
N PRO A 74 -14.53 -1.23 -27.73
CA PRO A 74 -15.69 -2.10 -27.77
C PRO A 74 -15.69 -2.97 -29.03
N LEU A 75 -16.18 -4.20 -28.90
CA LEU A 75 -16.64 -5.00 -30.05
C LEU A 75 -17.89 -4.39 -30.74
N SER A 76 -18.35 -3.23 -30.27
CA SER A 76 -19.60 -2.57 -30.67
C SER A 76 -19.53 -1.10 -30.28
N GLU A 77 -18.78 -0.26 -31.01
CA GLU A 77 -18.69 1.24 -31.04
C GLU A 77 -18.83 2.11 -29.75
N ASP A 78 -19.19 1.59 -28.59
CA ASP A 78 -19.37 2.26 -27.30
C ASP A 78 -18.14 2.16 -26.40
N THR A 79 -17.45 3.28 -26.17
CA THR A 79 -16.28 3.31 -25.27
C THR A 79 -16.69 2.95 -23.84
N LEU A 80 -16.23 1.81 -23.33
CA LEU A 80 -16.42 1.39 -21.94
C LEU A 80 -15.37 2.07 -21.06
N ARG A 81 -15.80 2.98 -20.17
CA ARG A 81 -14.95 3.64 -19.16
C ARG A 81 -15.06 2.91 -17.83
N GLY A 82 -14.00 2.22 -17.43
CA GLY A 82 -13.87 1.63 -16.09
C GLY A 82 -13.27 2.61 -15.09
N SER A 83 -13.87 2.69 -13.90
CA SER A 83 -13.32 3.42 -12.75
C SER A 83 -12.84 2.42 -11.71
N TYR A 84 -11.57 2.51 -11.31
CA TYR A 84 -10.98 1.61 -10.32
C TYR A 84 -10.44 2.40 -9.12
N LYS A 85 -10.99 2.14 -7.93
CA LYS A 85 -10.56 2.75 -6.67
C LYS A 85 -10.06 1.67 -5.71
N PRO A 86 -8.74 1.38 -5.65
CA PRO A 86 -8.22 0.34 -4.80
C PRO A 86 -8.25 0.73 -3.32
N ASN A 87 -8.70 -0.22 -2.49
CA ASN A 87 -8.55 -0.15 -1.03
C ASN A 87 -7.59 -1.28 -0.61
N VAL A 88 -6.53 -0.93 0.12
CA VAL A 88 -5.49 -1.87 0.54
C VAL A 88 -5.45 -1.97 2.05
N ASN A 89 -5.47 -3.20 2.55
CA ASN A 89 -5.29 -3.52 3.96
C ASN A 89 -3.93 -4.20 4.11
N THR A 90 -3.04 -3.64 4.91
CA THR A 90 -1.68 -4.14 5.11
C THR A 90 -1.46 -4.44 6.59
N ALA A 91 -1.07 -5.67 6.91
CA ALA A 91 -0.55 -6.04 8.22
C ALA A 91 0.98 -6.15 8.14
N LEU A 92 1.67 -5.50 9.07
CA LEU A 92 3.13 -5.49 9.16
C LEU A 92 3.57 -6.00 10.53
N ILE A 93 4.60 -6.83 10.51
CA ILE A 93 5.41 -7.19 11.67
C ILE A 93 6.83 -6.71 11.42
N GLY A 94 7.42 -6.03 12.39
CA GLY A 94 8.75 -5.47 12.23
C GLY A 94 9.48 -5.29 13.55
N PHE A 95 10.76 -4.95 13.44
CA PHE A 95 11.61 -4.64 14.58
C PHE A 95 12.11 -3.20 14.47
N LYS A 96 12.10 -2.47 15.58
CA LYS A 96 12.75 -1.16 15.69
C LYS A 96 14.00 -1.33 16.54
N VAL A 97 15.16 -1.08 15.94
CA VAL A 97 16.46 -1.16 16.61
C VAL A 97 16.83 0.23 17.12
N HIS A 98 17.24 0.31 18.38
CA HIS A 98 17.85 1.49 18.99
C HIS A 98 19.36 1.27 19.02
N PRO A 99 20.13 1.94 18.13
CA PRO A 99 21.58 1.89 18.17
C PRO A 99 22.06 2.36 19.55
N SER A 100 23.07 1.69 20.11
CA SER A 100 23.75 2.18 21.31
C SER A 100 24.70 3.32 20.95
N ASP A 101 24.53 4.49 21.58
CA ASP A 101 25.34 5.69 21.38
C ASP A 101 26.77 5.59 21.96
N GLU A 102 27.48 4.48 21.74
CA GLU A 102 28.83 4.23 22.28
C GLU A 102 29.97 4.68 21.35
N ILE A 103 29.68 5.51 20.32
CA ILE A 103 30.69 5.97 19.32
C ILE A 103 31.02 7.47 19.48
N THR A 104 30.94 8.03 20.69
CA THR A 104 31.36 9.44 20.89
C THR A 104 32.02 9.70 22.24
N LYS A 105 33.02 8.89 22.61
CA LYS A 105 34.01 9.26 23.64
C LYS A 105 35.35 8.59 23.36
N ASP A 106 36.07 9.09 22.36
CA ASP A 106 37.53 9.03 22.30
C ASP A 106 38.00 9.93 21.16
N THR A 107 38.13 11.22 21.44
CA THR A 107 39.06 12.13 20.74
C THR A 107 39.58 13.15 21.74
#